data_AF-A0A4D4KMU8-F1
#
_entry.id   AF-A0A4D4KMU8-F1
#
_cell.length_a   1.000
_cell.length_b   1.000
_cell.length_c   1.000
_cell.angle_alpha   90.00
_cell.angle_beta   90.00
_cell.angle_gamma   90.00
#
_symmetry.space_group_name_H-M   'P 1'
#
loop_
_entity.id
_entity.type
_entity.pdbx_description
1 polymer ?
#
loop_
_entity_poly.entity_id
_entity_poly.type
_entity_poly.pdbx_seq_one_letter_code
_entity_poly.pdbx_strand_id
1 'polypeptide(L)'
;MRPAPTTPSEPTGNPSIVQYQVVAARRQSYEEKIWQVPAITLAAQAVLLTAAASENIVRIDRIVAGFLTAGAALIASNLLLRQRRNQEADKAWLSNFEFRRRWASAHKDADLRAKDVKIKTPFLAKPKPHLVWILGMAVFGGLGLAASVCLMLST
;
A
#
# COMPACT_ATOMS: atom_id res chain seq x y z
N MET A 1 44.64 10.21 33.29
CA MET A 1 43.67 11.20 32.76
C MET A 1 42.50 10.44 32.15
N ARG A 2 41.30 10.53 32.74
CA ARG A 2 40.08 9.89 32.22
C ARG A 2 39.53 10.80 31.10
N PRO A 3 39.27 10.30 29.88
CA PRO A 3 38.66 11.13 28.84
C PRO A 3 37.30 11.64 29.35
N ALA A 4 37.06 12.94 29.16
CA ALA A 4 35.81 13.57 29.57
C ALA A 4 34.62 12.86 28.89
N PRO A 5 33.48 12.69 29.59
CA PRO A 5 32.28 12.15 28.98
C PRO A 5 31.90 13.04 27.80
N THR A 6 31.89 12.48 26.60
CA THR A 6 31.39 13.16 25.41
C THR A 6 29.89 13.36 25.59
N THR A 7 29.49 14.57 25.98
CA THR A 7 28.10 15.01 25.92
C THR A 7 27.59 14.70 24.51
N PRO A 8 26.47 13.98 24.33
CA PRO A 8 25.93 13.73 23.01
C PRO A 8 25.71 15.08 22.35
N SER A 9 26.38 15.34 21.24
CA SER A 9 26.22 16.58 20.49
C SER A 9 24.74 16.72 20.12
N GLU A 10 24.06 17.72 20.68
CA GLU A 10 22.72 18.10 20.24
C GLU A 10 22.75 18.23 18.71
N PRO A 11 21.78 17.67 17.98
CA PRO A 11 21.75 17.81 16.53
C PRO A 11 21.68 19.30 16.20
N THR A 12 22.78 19.84 15.66
CA THR A 12 22.97 21.25 15.24
C THR A 12 22.10 21.67 14.05
N GLY A 13 21.11 20.85 13.70
CA GLY A 13 20.12 21.13 12.67
C GLY A 13 18.87 21.76 13.28
N ASN A 14 18.37 22.82 12.64
CA ASN A 14 17.06 23.39 12.99
C ASN A 14 16.03 22.26 13.11
N PRO A 15 15.39 22.04 14.28
CA PRO A 15 14.59 20.85 14.57
C PRO A 15 13.45 20.61 13.57
N SER A 16 12.96 21.70 12.97
CA SER A 16 11.98 21.66 11.88
C SER A 16 12.48 21.04 10.58
N ILE A 17 13.78 21.18 10.25
CA ILE A 17 14.41 20.56 9.09
C ILE A 17 14.58 19.07 9.35
N VAL A 18 14.97 18.68 10.57
CA VAL A 18 15.05 17.27 10.98
C VAL A 18 13.68 16.61 10.89
N GLN A 19 12.62 17.25 11.39
CA GLN A 19 11.25 16.76 11.23
C GLN A 19 10.85 16.61 9.77
N TYR A 20 11.16 17.60 8.92
CA TYR A 20 10.91 17.52 7.48
C TYR A 20 11.62 16.33 6.83
N GLN A 21 12.89 16.11 7.14
CA GLN A 21 13.68 14.98 6.64
C GLN A 21 13.10 13.63 7.09
N VAL A 22 12.66 13.52 8.35
CA VAL A 22 12.04 12.29 8.88
C VAL A 22 10.74 11.98 8.14
N VAL A 23 9.88 12.98 7.89
CA VAL A 23 8.62 12.77 7.16
C VAL A 23 8.90 12.45 5.68
N ALA A 24 9.87 13.12 5.05
CA ALA A 24 10.29 12.82 3.68
C ALA A 24 10.84 11.39 3.54
N ALA A 25 11.71 10.97 4.46
CA ALA A 25 12.27 9.61 4.48
C ALA A 25 11.19 8.55 4.71
N ARG A 26 10.25 8.79 5.63
CA ARG A 26 9.09 7.91 5.85
C ARG A 26 8.27 7.74 4.57
N ARG A 27 7.99 8.84 3.86
CA ARG A 27 7.27 8.78 2.58
C ARG A 27 8.03 7.96 1.55
N GLN A 28 9.34 8.15 1.42
CA GLN A 28 10.16 7.37 0.49
C GLN A 28 10.06 5.86 0.78
N SER A 29 10.14 5.45 2.06
CA SER A 29 9.95 4.05 2.46
C SER A 29 8.57 3.49 2.11
N TYR A 30 7.53 4.34 2.08
CA TYR A 30 6.20 3.92 1.62
C TYR A 30 6.10 3.75 0.11
N GLU A 31 6.82 4.56 -0.67
CA GLU A 31 6.86 4.45 -2.13
C GLU A 31 7.56 3.16 -2.59
N GLU A 32 8.62 2.72 -1.88
CA GLU A 32 9.32 1.45 -2.13
C GLU A 32 8.41 0.23 -1.96
N LYS A 33 7.55 0.24 -0.94
CA LYS A 33 6.70 -0.90 -0.58
C LYS A 33 5.40 -0.96 -1.37
N ILE A 34 5.09 0.07 -2.17
CA ILE A 34 3.77 0.25 -2.78
C ILE A 34 3.42 -0.87 -3.76
N TRP A 35 4.42 -1.46 -4.42
CA TRP A 35 4.24 -2.55 -5.40
C TRP A 35 4.48 -3.95 -4.82
N GLN A 36 5.22 -4.05 -3.70
CA GLN A 36 5.56 -5.34 -3.10
C GLN A 36 4.37 -5.97 -2.38
N VAL A 37 3.65 -5.20 -1.58
CA VAL A 37 2.52 -5.71 -0.77
C VAL A 37 1.41 -6.32 -1.65
N PRO A 38 0.94 -5.63 -2.72
CA PRO A 38 -0.10 -6.21 -3.58
C PRO A 38 0.34 -7.47 -4.30
N ALA A 39 1.60 -7.53 -4.76
CA ALA A 39 2.14 -8.69 -5.49
C ALA A 39 2.18 -9.95 -4.61
N ILE A 40 2.66 -9.82 -3.37
CA ILE A 40 2.73 -10.93 -2.41
C ILE A 40 1.31 -11.41 -2.06
N THR A 41 0.38 -10.49 -1.85
CA THR A 41 -1.01 -10.87 -1.58
C THR A 41 -1.65 -11.61 -2.74
N LEU A 42 -1.51 -11.12 -3.98
CA LEU A 42 -2.06 -11.83 -5.15
C LEU A 42 -1.45 -13.22 -5.30
N ALA A 43 -0.14 -13.37 -5.07
CA ALA A 43 0.50 -14.67 -5.11
C ALA A 43 -0.08 -15.63 -4.06
N ALA A 44 -0.25 -15.17 -2.82
CA ALA A 44 -0.88 -15.96 -1.76
C ALA A 44 -2.32 -16.36 -2.11
N GLN A 45 -3.10 -15.43 -2.67
CA GLN A 45 -4.47 -15.70 -3.11
C GLN A 45 -4.53 -16.70 -4.27
N ALA A 46 -3.60 -16.64 -5.22
CA ALA A 46 -3.54 -17.60 -6.32
C ALA A 46 -3.25 -19.02 -5.81
N VAL A 47 -2.36 -19.16 -4.82
CA VAL A 47 -2.07 -20.47 -4.18
C VAL A 47 -3.31 -21.00 -3.46
N LEU A 48 -3.99 -20.16 -2.66
CA LEU A 48 -5.20 -20.56 -1.94
C LEU A 48 -6.35 -20.91 -2.89
N LEU A 49 -6.53 -20.14 -3.96
CA LEU A 49 -7.54 -20.40 -4.98
C LEU A 49 -7.26 -21.72 -5.72
N THR A 50 -5.99 -22.00 -6.03
CA THR A 50 -5.58 -23.27 -6.66
C THR A 50 -5.88 -24.45 -5.73
N ALA A 51 -5.62 -24.31 -4.42
CA ALA A 51 -5.98 -25.32 -3.43
C ALA A 51 -7.50 -25.52 -3.33
N ALA A 52 -8.29 -24.44 -3.35
CA ALA A 52 -9.75 -24.51 -3.33
C ALA A 52 -10.34 -25.19 -4.59
N ALA A 53 -9.68 -25.01 -5.74
CA ALA A 53 -10.08 -25.62 -7.01
C ALA A 53 -9.65 -27.09 -7.16
N SER A 54 -8.67 -27.55 -6.38
CA SER A 54 -8.12 -28.90 -6.49
C SER A 54 -9.15 -29.98 -6.13
N GLU A 55 -9.33 -30.96 -7.02
CA GLU A 55 -10.20 -32.13 -6.79
C GLU A 55 -9.54 -33.19 -5.89
N ASN A 56 -8.22 -33.16 -5.75
CA ASN A 56 -7.43 -34.13 -4.98
C ASN A 56 -7.41 -33.87 -3.46
N ILE A 57 -8.10 -32.84 -3.00
CA ILE A 57 -8.08 -32.39 -1.61
C ILE A 57 -9.46 -32.65 -0.98
N VAL A 58 -9.47 -32.97 0.32
CA VAL A 58 -10.70 -33.18 1.10
C VAL A 58 -11.59 -31.94 1.03
N ARG A 59 -12.90 -32.14 0.85
CA ARG A 59 -13.89 -31.08 0.61
C ARG A 59 -13.86 -29.96 1.65
N ILE A 60 -13.62 -30.30 2.93
CA ILE A 60 -13.53 -29.32 4.03
C ILE A 60 -12.34 -28.38 3.82
N ASP A 61 -11.17 -28.89 3.45
CA ASP A 61 -9.97 -28.07 3.22
C ASP A 61 -10.18 -27.10 2.05
N ARG A 62 -10.92 -27.51 1.00
CA ARG A 62 -11.29 -26.64 -0.12
C ARG A 62 -12.19 -25.49 0.33
N ILE A 63 -13.18 -25.78 1.18
CA ILE A 63 -14.07 -24.77 1.76
C ILE A 63 -13.26 -23.76 2.58
N VAL A 64 -12.39 -24.25 3.46
CA VAL A 64 -11.49 -23.44 4.30
C VAL A 64 -10.58 -22.56 3.43
N ALA A 65 -9.97 -23.11 2.38
CA ALA A 65 -9.11 -22.37 1.46
C ALA A 65 -9.85 -21.22 0.76
N GLY A 66 -11.10 -21.42 0.32
CA GLY A 66 -11.89 -20.35 -0.30
C GLY A 66 -12.26 -19.23 0.67
N PHE A 67 -12.61 -19.55 1.92
CA PHE A 67 -12.82 -18.53 2.97
C PHE A 67 -11.52 -17.79 3.32
N LEU A 68 -10.38 -18.49 3.38
CA LEU A 68 -9.07 -17.87 3.59
C LEU A 68 -8.73 -16.89 2.46
N THR A 69 -9.05 -17.25 1.21
CA THR A 69 -8.82 -16.39 0.04
C THR A 69 -9.60 -15.08 0.15
N ALA A 70 -10.88 -15.17 0.56
CA ALA A 70 -11.73 -14.00 0.80
C ALA A 70 -11.25 -13.16 1.99
N GLY A 71 -10.89 -13.80 3.11
CA GLY A 71 -10.34 -13.12 4.29
C GLY A 71 -9.04 -12.38 3.96
N ALA A 72 -8.13 -13.01 3.23
CA ALA A 72 -6.89 -12.40 2.76
C ALA A 72 -7.16 -11.17 1.87
N ALA A 73 -8.18 -11.24 0.99
CA ALA A 73 -8.60 -10.11 0.16
C ALA A 73 -9.01 -8.89 0.98
N LEU A 74 -9.84 -9.12 2.00
CA LEU A 74 -10.36 -8.06 2.88
C LEU A 74 -9.24 -7.41 3.70
N ILE A 75 -8.38 -8.23 4.32
CA ILE A 75 -7.26 -7.74 5.14
C ILE A 75 -6.30 -6.91 4.28
N ALA A 76 -5.93 -7.42 3.11
CA ALA A 76 -5.02 -6.71 2.21
C ALA A 76 -5.62 -5.42 1.64
N SER A 77 -6.92 -5.43 1.29
CA SER A 77 -7.63 -4.23 0.84
C SER A 77 -7.66 -3.15 1.92
N ASN A 78 -7.97 -3.52 3.17
CA ASN A 78 -7.95 -2.59 4.30
C ASN A 78 -6.53 -2.05 4.57
N LEU A 79 -5.50 -2.90 4.49
CA LEU A 79 -4.12 -2.47 4.65
C LEU A 79 -3.70 -1.47 3.57
N LEU A 80 -4.03 -1.74 2.31
CA LEU A 80 -3.78 -0.84 1.17
C LEU A 80 -4.47 0.52 1.35
N LEU A 81 -5.73 0.52 1.78
CA LEU A 81 -6.48 1.76 2.04
C LEU A 81 -5.86 2.57 3.18
N ARG A 82 -5.48 1.91 4.29
CA ARG A 82 -4.81 2.57 5.42
C ARG A 82 -3.46 3.14 5.03
N GLN A 83 -2.65 2.38 4.31
CA GLN A 83 -1.37 2.83 3.78
C GLN A 83 -1.57 4.06 2.89
N ARG A 84 -2.56 4.02 2.00
CA ARG A 84 -2.84 5.12 1.08
C ARG A 84 -3.24 6.40 1.82
N ARG A 85 -4.09 6.29 2.84
CA ARG A 85 -4.48 7.42 3.68
C ARG A 85 -3.27 8.06 4.36
N ASN A 86 -2.34 7.26 4.87
CA ASN A 86 -1.13 7.76 5.52
C ASN A 86 -0.20 8.47 4.52
N GLN A 87 -0.03 7.92 3.30
CA GLN A 87 0.76 8.58 2.25
C GLN A 87 0.18 9.95 1.85
N GLU A 88 -1.15 10.05 1.75
CA GLU A 88 -1.82 11.30 1.41
C GLU A 88 -1.67 12.34 2.53
N ALA A 89 -1.75 11.91 3.80
CA ALA A 89 -1.48 12.76 4.95
C ALA A 89 -0.04 13.28 4.97
N ASP A 90 0.96 12.41 4.78
CA ASP A 90 2.38 12.80 4.76
C ASP A 90 2.69 13.76 3.59
N LYS A 91 2.10 13.51 2.41
CA LYS A 91 2.20 14.40 1.25
C LYS A 91 1.60 15.78 1.53
N ALA A 92 0.40 15.83 2.08
CA ALA A 92 -0.26 17.10 2.41
C ALA A 92 0.53 17.87 3.47
N TRP A 93 1.07 17.16 4.46
CA TRP A 93 1.93 17.76 5.49
C TRP A 93 3.20 18.37 4.89
N LEU A 94 3.92 17.64 4.02
CA LEU A 94 5.14 18.12 3.36
C LEU A 94 4.87 19.33 2.47
N SER A 95 3.82 19.29 1.66
CA SER A 95 3.45 20.42 0.78
C SER A 95 3.07 21.67 1.58
N ASN A 96 2.31 21.51 2.67
CA ASN A 96 1.97 22.62 3.56
C ASN A 96 3.20 23.17 4.31
N PHE A 97 4.16 22.32 4.66
CA PHE A 97 5.42 22.72 5.28
C PHE A 97 6.27 23.56 4.32
N GLU A 98 6.43 23.11 3.08
CA GLU A 98 7.13 23.86 2.01
C GLU A 98 6.47 25.21 1.76
N PHE A 99 5.14 25.24 1.65
CA PHE A 99 4.37 26.45 1.41
C PHE A 99 4.57 27.49 2.52
N ARG A 100 4.46 27.07 3.80
CA ARG A 100 4.67 27.97 4.95
C ARG A 100 6.08 28.54 5.03
N ARG A 101 7.07 27.86 4.46
CA ARG A 101 8.47 28.31 4.41
C ARG A 101 8.85 29.04 3.12
N ARG A 102 7.90 29.22 2.19
CA ARG A 102 8.15 29.75 0.84
C ARG A 102 9.27 29.00 0.11
N TRP A 103 9.36 27.69 0.33
CA TRP A 103 10.29 26.82 -0.39
C TRP A 103 9.73 26.43 -1.76
N ALA A 104 10.62 26.02 -2.67
CA ALA A 104 10.21 25.40 -3.92
C ALA A 104 9.42 24.12 -3.61
N SER A 105 8.21 24.00 -4.16
CA SER A 105 7.31 22.92 -3.75
C SER A 105 7.60 21.62 -4.52
N ALA A 106 8.61 20.89 -4.02
CA ALA A 106 9.05 19.62 -4.58
C ALA A 106 7.98 18.52 -4.41
N HIS A 107 7.19 18.58 -3.34
CA HIS A 107 6.20 17.57 -2.99
C HIS A 107 4.77 17.85 -3.50
N LYS A 108 4.62 18.71 -4.52
CA LYS A 108 3.36 18.99 -5.22
C LYS A 108 2.66 17.71 -5.72
N ASP A 109 1.36 17.82 -5.94
CA ASP A 109 0.58 16.74 -6.54
C ASP A 109 1.14 16.31 -7.91
N ALA A 110 1.09 15.01 -8.20
CA ALA A 110 1.57 14.46 -9.48
C ALA A 110 0.81 15.08 -10.66
N ASP A 111 -0.50 15.29 -10.53
CA ASP A 111 -1.31 15.93 -11.56
C ASP A 111 -0.93 17.39 -11.77
N LEU A 112 -0.61 18.11 -10.68
CA LEU A 112 -0.15 19.49 -10.77
C LEU A 112 1.24 19.57 -11.40
N ARG A 113 2.16 18.66 -11.01
CA ARG A 113 3.48 18.56 -11.64
C ARG A 113 3.37 18.22 -13.13
N ALA A 114 2.51 17.29 -13.52
CA ALA A 114 2.29 16.92 -14.92
C ALA A 114 1.72 18.10 -15.73
N LYS A 115 0.84 18.91 -15.14
CA LYS A 115 0.34 20.17 -15.75
C LYS A 115 1.46 21.20 -15.91
N ASP A 116 2.31 21.38 -14.89
CA ASP A 116 3.45 22.33 -14.92
C ASP A 116 4.40 22.02 -16.11
N VAL A 117 4.58 20.73 -16.45
CA VAL A 117 5.40 20.29 -17.59
C VAL A 117 4.61 19.89 -18.86
N LYS A 118 3.31 20.20 -18.92
CA LYS A 118 2.41 19.92 -20.06
C LYS A 118 2.40 18.45 -20.53
N ILE A 119 2.62 17.50 -19.63
CA ILE A 119 2.54 16.06 -19.94
C ILE A 119 1.06 15.65 -20.00
N LYS A 120 0.64 15.09 -21.13
CA LYS A 120 -0.69 14.46 -21.25
C LYS A 120 -0.67 13.12 -20.52
N THR A 121 -1.62 12.90 -19.62
CA THR A 121 -1.77 11.61 -18.93
C THR A 121 -2.44 10.59 -19.87
N PRO A 122 -1.83 9.42 -20.11
CA PRO A 122 -2.42 8.39 -20.96
C PRO A 122 -3.68 7.80 -20.32
N PHE A 123 -4.61 7.28 -21.12
CA PHE A 123 -5.88 6.73 -20.64
C PHE A 123 -5.69 5.61 -19.59
N LEU A 124 -4.67 4.76 -19.77
CA LEU A 124 -4.34 3.68 -18.85
C LEU A 124 -3.79 4.17 -17.49
N ALA A 125 -3.33 5.42 -17.39
CA ALA A 125 -2.84 6.00 -16.13
C ALA A 125 -3.92 6.78 -15.36
N LYS A 126 -5.14 6.91 -15.91
CA LYS A 126 -6.27 7.57 -15.26
C LYS A 126 -6.87 6.81 -14.07
N PRO A 127 -7.07 5.47 -14.11
CA PRO A 127 -7.63 4.79 -12.96
C PRO A 127 -6.67 4.91 -11.77
N LYS A 128 -7.24 5.15 -10.58
CA LYS A 128 -6.44 5.20 -9.36
C LYS A 128 -5.80 3.81 -9.18
N PRO A 129 -4.46 3.69 -9.17
CA PRO A 129 -3.80 2.38 -9.22
C PRO A 129 -4.21 1.47 -8.06
N HIS A 130 -4.43 2.02 -6.86
CA HIS A 130 -4.91 1.24 -5.71
C HIS A 130 -6.31 0.65 -5.90
N LEU A 131 -7.20 1.28 -6.67
CA LEU A 131 -8.53 0.72 -6.96
C LEU A 131 -8.44 -0.50 -7.87
N VAL A 132 -7.52 -0.48 -8.85
CA VAL A 132 -7.26 -1.63 -9.73
C VAL A 132 -6.79 -2.83 -8.90
N TRP A 133 -5.90 -2.59 -7.93
CA TRP A 133 -5.43 -3.64 -7.02
C TRP A 133 -6.52 -4.18 -6.11
N ILE A 134 -7.32 -3.31 -5.49
CA ILE A 134 -8.45 -3.73 -4.63
C ILE A 134 -9.46 -4.54 -5.46
N LEU A 135 -9.76 -4.11 -6.69
CA LEU A 135 -10.65 -4.84 -7.57
C LEU A 135 -10.11 -6.23 -7.90
N GLY A 136 -8.83 -6.36 -8.23
CA GLY A 136 -8.18 -7.65 -8.46
C GLY A 136 -8.30 -8.57 -7.26
N MET A 137 -7.97 -8.08 -6.05
CA MET A 137 -8.10 -8.87 -4.82
C MET A 137 -9.55 -9.26 -4.52
N ALA A 138 -10.51 -8.38 -4.79
CA ALA A 138 -11.93 -8.63 -4.60
C ALA A 138 -12.43 -9.74 -5.55
N VAL A 139 -11.97 -9.76 -6.81
CA VAL A 139 -12.31 -10.82 -7.76
C VAL A 139 -11.77 -12.18 -7.28
N PHE A 140 -10.49 -12.26 -6.90
CA PHE A 140 -9.90 -13.50 -6.38
C PHE A 140 -10.59 -13.99 -5.10
N GLY A 141 -10.85 -13.07 -4.16
CA GLY A 141 -11.58 -13.37 -2.93
C GLY A 141 -13.00 -13.85 -3.20
N GLY A 142 -13.72 -13.18 -4.11
CA GLY A 142 -15.08 -13.52 -4.50
C GLY A 142 -15.19 -14.88 -5.18
N LEU A 143 -14.25 -15.21 -6.08
CA LEU A 143 -14.20 -16.52 -6.72
C LEU A 143 -13.98 -17.66 -5.71
N GLY A 144 -13.05 -17.48 -4.76
CA GLY A 144 -12.83 -18.46 -3.69
C GLY A 144 -14.07 -18.66 -2.83
N LEU A 145 -14.74 -17.57 -2.44
CA LEU A 145 -15.96 -17.63 -1.64
C LEU A 145 -17.11 -18.30 -2.40
N ALA A 146 -17.33 -17.94 -3.66
CA ALA A 146 -18.35 -18.54 -4.52
C ALA A 146 -18.12 -20.05 -4.70
N ALA A 147 -16.87 -20.47 -4.91
CA ALA A 147 -16.51 -21.89 -4.98
C ALA A 147 -16.82 -22.63 -3.68
N SER A 148 -16.47 -22.06 -2.52
CA SER A 148 -16.78 -22.65 -1.21
C SER A 148 -18.29 -22.76 -0.95
N VAL A 149 -19.07 -21.75 -1.31
CA VAL A 149 -20.54 -21.75 -1.12
C VAL A 149 -21.20 -22.77 -2.04
N CYS A 150 -20.78 -22.84 -3.31
CA CYS A 150 -21.26 -23.86 -4.25
C CYS A 150 -20.93 -25.28 -3.74
N LEU A 151 -19.73 -25.46 -3.19
CA LEU A 151 -19.36 -26.71 -2.52
C LEU A 151 -20.24 -26.99 -1.30
N MET A 152 -20.64 -26.02 -0.49
CA MET A 152 -21.55 -26.29 0.63
C MET A 152 -22.98 -26.63 0.21
N LEU A 153 -23.47 -26.09 -0.92
CA LEU A 153 -24.84 -26.29 -1.41
C LEU A 153 -25.01 -27.59 -2.21
N SER A 154 -23.92 -28.16 -2.73
CA SER A 154 -23.91 -29.45 -3.44
C SER A 154 -23.91 -30.66 -2.50
N THR A 155 -24.28 -30.46 -1.22
CA THR A 155 -24.38 -31.49 -0.17
C THR A 155 -25.82 -31.80 0.11
#